data_AF-A0A416FLY8-F1
#
_entry.id   AF-A0A416FLY8-F1
#
_cell.length_a   1.000
_cell.length_b   1.000
_cell.length_c   1.000
_cell.angle_alpha   90.00
_cell.angle_beta   90.00
_cell.angle_gamma   90.00
#
_symmetry.space_group_name_H-M   'P 1'
#
loop_
_entity.id
_entity.type
_entity.pdbx_description
1 polymer ?
#
loop_
_entity_poly.entity_id
_entity_poly.type
_entity_poly.pdbx_seq_one_letter_code
_entity_poly.pdbx_strand_id
1 'polypeptide(L)'
;MMNMDKTVFAIVGTGMMASGLGTLTAGHGYKTYILARKMERAEACEKVIYDNFMQMVAHGLMEQEQLEQCMGYLVFTTDYSEMADAQMAFECVSEAKDMKYSVYQLLEEYCPDLKAIGSVSSSIVPNELIKGAGKYANRILVTHPFNPPYLVPFFEMCAADKTDPSVVIYVKDILLALDRKPVVLKKPTPGFIGNRLQFALWRECLALVEEGVCMPEDVDACLAYSFCPRYTSIGIFQHFDQGGLELNAAVCRNTWPVLSSRTEIPEFMKDLMEKGYMGAKSPSKRGFYDWNGVDMKAYAEKVSEPYWKFCNWDFLRKESE
;
A
#
# COMPACT_ATOMS: atom_id res chain seq x y z
N MET A 1 1.11 26.54 -9.35
CA MET A 1 1.44 25.14 -9.03
C MET A 1 2.82 25.14 -8.38
N MET A 2 2.99 24.53 -7.21
CA MET A 2 4.32 24.37 -6.62
C MET A 2 5.18 23.58 -7.60
N ASN A 3 6.43 23.99 -7.81
CA ASN A 3 7.39 23.21 -8.60
C ASN A 3 7.77 21.97 -7.78
N MET A 4 7.02 20.88 -7.99
CA MET A 4 7.19 19.63 -7.25
C MET A 4 8.41 18.84 -7.73
N ASP A 5 8.96 19.14 -8.91
CA ASP A 5 10.08 18.44 -9.59
C ASP A 5 11.40 18.40 -8.79
N LYS A 6 11.44 18.99 -7.59
CA LYS A 6 12.62 19.02 -6.71
C LYS A 6 12.35 18.47 -5.30
N THR A 7 11.20 17.83 -5.09
CA THR A 7 10.86 17.29 -3.77
C THR A 7 11.81 16.16 -3.41
N VAL A 8 12.47 16.27 -2.25
CA VAL A 8 13.35 15.22 -1.73
C VAL A 8 12.57 14.37 -0.73
N PHE A 9 12.61 13.05 -0.92
CA PHE A 9 11.91 12.09 -0.07
C PHE A 9 12.83 11.46 0.97
N ALA A 10 12.28 11.14 2.14
CA ALA A 10 12.89 10.27 3.14
C ALA A 10 11.95 9.10 3.43
N ILE A 11 12.41 7.87 3.30
CA ILE A 11 11.64 6.68 3.62
C ILE A 11 12.31 6.01 4.82
N VAL A 12 11.61 5.99 5.96
CA VAL A 12 12.13 5.45 7.20
C VAL A 12 11.71 3.99 7.36
N GLY A 13 12.63 3.08 7.09
CA GLY A 13 12.41 1.63 7.10
C GLY A 13 12.91 0.96 5.82
N THR A 14 13.03 -0.37 5.85
CA THR A 14 13.50 -1.18 4.72
C THR A 14 12.60 -2.39 4.44
N GLY A 15 11.38 -2.36 4.96
CA GLY A 15 10.39 -3.41 4.73
C GLY A 15 9.75 -3.30 3.34
N MET A 16 8.77 -4.18 3.10
CA MET A 16 8.05 -4.28 1.82
C MET A 16 7.42 -2.95 1.35
N MET A 17 6.84 -2.16 2.27
CA MET A 17 6.28 -0.85 1.91
C MET A 17 7.37 0.15 1.56
N ALA A 18 8.49 0.13 2.30
CA ALA A 18 9.59 1.04 2.08
C ALA A 18 10.28 0.81 0.73
N SER A 19 10.58 -0.46 0.40
CA SER A 19 11.17 -0.78 -0.90
C SER A 19 10.22 -0.42 -2.04
N GLY A 20 8.93 -0.70 -1.91
CA GLY A 20 7.96 -0.33 -2.94
C GLY A 20 7.76 1.18 -3.11
N LEU A 21 7.80 1.95 -2.01
CA LEU A 21 7.79 3.42 -2.09
C LEU A 21 9.09 3.97 -2.66
N GLY A 22 10.24 3.35 -2.35
CA GLY A 22 11.53 3.72 -2.94
C GLY A 22 11.57 3.48 -4.44
N THR A 23 11.06 2.33 -4.91
CA THR A 23 10.87 2.06 -6.34
C THR A 23 9.93 3.10 -6.97
N LEU A 24 8.82 3.45 -6.31
CA LEU A 24 7.86 4.44 -6.82
C LEU A 24 8.48 5.84 -6.97
N THR A 25 9.16 6.36 -5.94
CA THR A 25 9.70 7.72 -5.97
C THR A 25 10.90 7.84 -6.90
N ALA A 26 11.83 6.89 -6.85
CA ALA A 26 12.98 6.87 -7.76
C ALA A 26 12.57 6.61 -9.22
N GLY A 27 11.51 5.82 -9.44
CA GLY A 27 10.90 5.61 -10.75
C GLY A 27 10.38 6.88 -11.41
N HIS A 28 9.99 7.89 -10.62
CA HIS A 28 9.57 9.21 -11.09
C HIS A 28 10.69 10.26 -11.02
N GLY A 29 11.95 9.84 -10.83
CA GLY A 29 13.11 10.73 -10.85
C GLY A 29 13.31 11.56 -9.57
N TYR A 30 12.67 11.19 -8.47
CA TYR A 30 12.84 11.91 -7.21
C TYR A 30 13.99 11.35 -6.37
N LYS A 31 14.90 12.25 -5.97
CA LYS A 31 15.92 11.95 -4.95
C LYS A 31 15.24 11.43 -3.70
N THR A 32 15.62 10.22 -3.27
CA THR A 32 14.96 9.52 -2.18
C THR A 32 16.00 8.91 -1.25
N TYR A 33 15.97 9.32 0.01
CA TYR A 33 16.71 8.67 1.07
C TYR A 33 15.96 7.44 1.59
N ILE A 34 16.65 6.32 1.78
CA ILE A 34 16.15 5.13 2.44
C ILE A 34 16.93 4.94 3.75
N LEU A 35 16.26 5.18 4.88
CA LEU A 35 16.88 5.01 6.18
C LEU A 35 16.70 3.59 6.69
N ALA A 36 17.82 2.91 6.92
CA ALA A 36 17.89 1.60 7.53
C ALA A 36 18.37 1.66 8.98
N ARG A 37 18.05 0.64 9.78
CA ARG A 37 18.63 0.49 11.12
C ARG A 37 20.06 -0.03 11.11
N LYS A 38 20.45 -0.71 10.03
CA LYS A 38 21.77 -1.29 9.80
C LYS A 38 22.02 -1.35 8.30
N MET A 39 23.28 -1.27 7.88
CA MET A 39 23.64 -1.28 6.46
C MET A 39 23.28 -2.59 5.75
N GLU A 40 23.35 -3.75 6.42
CA GLU A 40 22.95 -5.01 5.78
C GLU A 40 21.46 -5.04 5.42
N ARG A 41 20.63 -4.25 6.14
CA ARG A 41 19.21 -4.07 5.82
C ARG A 41 18.98 -3.07 4.70
N ALA A 42 19.88 -2.10 4.53
CA ALA A 42 19.86 -1.20 3.39
C ALA A 42 20.19 -1.96 2.10
N GLU A 43 21.27 -2.74 2.08
CA GLU A 43 21.68 -3.55 0.92
C GLU A 43 20.58 -4.54 0.48
N ALA A 44 19.91 -5.18 1.45
CA ALA A 44 18.78 -6.05 1.15
C ALA A 44 17.58 -5.28 0.54
N CYS A 45 17.35 -4.05 0.98
CA CYS A 45 16.30 -3.18 0.43
C CYS A 45 16.65 -2.74 -1.00
N GLU A 46 17.90 -2.32 -1.21
CA GLU A 46 18.45 -1.91 -2.50
C GLU A 46 18.29 -3.03 -3.53
N LYS A 47 18.66 -4.26 -3.17
CA LYS A 47 18.46 -5.43 -4.03
C LYS A 47 16.98 -5.62 -4.42
N VAL A 48 16.06 -5.47 -3.46
CA VAL A 48 14.62 -5.60 -3.75
C VAL A 48 14.14 -4.50 -4.69
N ILE A 49 14.62 -3.26 -4.52
CA ILE A 49 14.28 -2.14 -5.41
C ILE A 49 14.83 -2.39 -6.82
N TYR A 50 16.08 -2.84 -6.93
CA TYR A 50 16.69 -3.23 -8.20
C TYR A 50 15.88 -4.34 -8.89
N ASP A 51 15.52 -5.40 -8.15
CA ASP A 51 14.72 -6.51 -8.66
C ASP A 51 13.32 -6.04 -9.15
N ASN A 52 12.72 -5.03 -8.50
CA ASN A 52 11.45 -4.44 -8.97
C ASN A 52 11.62 -3.74 -10.32
N PHE A 53 12.67 -2.93 -10.50
CA PHE A 53 12.94 -2.30 -11.79
C PHE A 53 13.33 -3.32 -12.87
N MET A 54 14.07 -4.37 -12.52
CA MET A 54 14.38 -5.46 -13.46
C MET A 54 13.12 -6.17 -13.96
N GLN A 55 12.07 -6.28 -13.15
CA GLN A 55 10.78 -6.80 -13.62
C GLN A 55 10.15 -5.87 -14.65
N MET A 56 10.23 -4.55 -14.46
CA MET A 56 9.75 -3.57 -15.45
C MET A 56 10.52 -3.67 -16.76
N VAL A 57 11.84 -3.85 -16.71
CA VAL A 57 12.68 -4.12 -17.89
C VAL A 57 12.20 -5.39 -18.59
N ALA A 58 11.99 -6.48 -17.85
CA ALA A 58 11.50 -7.74 -18.41
C ALA A 58 10.10 -7.63 -19.04
N HIS A 59 9.27 -6.70 -18.57
CA HIS A 59 7.95 -6.39 -19.13
C HIS A 59 7.99 -5.31 -20.23
N GLY A 60 9.17 -4.81 -20.62
CA GLY A 60 9.33 -3.80 -21.66
C GLY A 60 8.76 -2.43 -21.28
N LEU A 61 8.61 -2.16 -19.98
CA LEU A 61 8.12 -0.89 -19.45
C LEU A 61 9.22 0.16 -19.29
N MET A 62 10.48 -0.28 -19.25
CA MET A 62 11.65 0.59 -19.19
C MET A 62 12.89 -0.10 -19.76
N GLU A 63 13.89 0.68 -20.15
CA GLU A 63 15.20 0.23 -20.60
C GLU A 63 16.17 0.04 -19.43
N GLN A 64 17.22 -0.78 -19.63
CA GLN A 64 18.25 -0.99 -18.59
C GLN A 64 18.93 0.32 -18.17
N GLU A 65 19.16 1.26 -19.08
CA GLU A 65 19.76 2.56 -18.76
C GLU A 65 18.90 3.38 -17.80
N GLN A 66 17.57 3.35 -17.99
CA GLN A 66 16.62 4.04 -17.11
C GLN A 66 16.62 3.42 -15.71
N LEU A 67 16.85 2.10 -15.60
CA LEU A 67 16.98 1.44 -14.31
C LEU A 67 18.17 1.99 -13.53
N GLU A 68 19.34 2.08 -14.18
CA GLU A 68 20.55 2.59 -13.52
C GLU A 68 20.38 4.05 -13.09
N GLN A 69 19.69 4.87 -13.90
CA GLN A 69 19.32 6.23 -13.52
C GLN A 69 18.39 6.25 -12.30
N CYS A 70 17.36 5.41 -12.26
CA CYS A 70 16.46 5.26 -11.13
C CYS A 70 17.23 4.91 -9.85
N MET A 71 18.15 3.94 -9.93
CA MET A 71 19.01 3.58 -8.80
C MET A 71 19.89 4.76 -8.34
N GLY A 72 20.34 5.61 -9.26
CA GLY A 72 21.10 6.83 -8.96
C GLY A 72 20.35 7.89 -8.15
N TYR A 73 19.01 7.86 -8.10
CA TYR A 73 18.22 8.75 -7.24
C TYR A 73 18.11 8.28 -5.79
N LEU A 74 18.52 7.03 -5.50
CA LEU A 74 18.41 6.44 -4.17
C LEU A 74 19.68 6.69 -3.36
N VAL A 75 19.50 7.11 -2.11
CA VAL A 75 20.58 7.24 -1.13
C VAL A 75 20.23 6.40 0.09
N PHE A 76 20.99 5.34 0.34
CA PHE A 76 20.79 4.49 1.51
C PHE A 76 21.65 4.98 2.67
N THR A 77 21.05 5.12 3.84
CA THR A 77 21.76 5.64 5.02
C THR A 77 21.27 4.96 6.31
N THR A 78 22.07 5.08 7.37
CA THR A 78 21.69 4.75 8.75
C THR A 78 21.62 5.97 9.66
N ASP A 79 21.88 7.17 9.12
CA ASP A 79 21.91 8.43 9.87
C ASP A 79 20.80 9.37 9.41
N TYR A 80 20.01 9.86 10.36
CA TYR A 80 18.96 10.85 10.09
C TYR A 80 19.52 12.19 9.62
N SER A 81 20.74 12.55 10.05
CA SER A 81 21.37 13.84 9.73
C SER A 81 21.64 14.00 8.23
N GLU A 82 21.84 12.89 7.51
CA GLU A 82 22.08 12.88 6.06
C GLU A 82 20.84 13.19 5.23
N MET A 83 19.65 13.14 5.85
CA MET A 83 18.34 13.42 5.21
C MET A 83 17.81 14.82 5.53
N ALA A 84 18.68 15.76 5.94
CA ALA A 84 18.25 17.08 6.43
C ALA A 84 17.48 17.93 5.40
N ASP A 85 17.72 17.72 4.10
CA ASP A 85 17.04 18.38 2.98
C ASP A 85 15.71 17.73 2.58
N ALA A 86 15.31 16.64 3.24
CA ALA A 86 14.06 15.94 2.95
C ALA A 86 12.84 16.82 3.22
N GLN A 87 11.90 16.82 2.28
CA GLN A 87 10.67 17.63 2.34
C GLN A 87 9.42 16.76 2.54
N MET A 88 9.48 15.47 2.20
CA MET A 88 8.40 14.52 2.42
C MET A 88 8.97 13.24 3.05
N ALA A 89 8.51 12.88 4.24
CA ALA A 89 8.88 11.62 4.87
C ALA A 89 7.76 10.58 4.79
N PHE A 90 8.10 9.34 4.45
CA PHE A 90 7.24 8.17 4.67
C PHE A 90 7.78 7.35 5.83
N GLU A 91 7.00 7.25 6.91
CA GLU A 91 7.33 6.38 8.04
C GLU A 91 6.81 4.97 7.74
N CYS A 92 7.73 4.01 7.62
CA CYS A 92 7.49 2.62 7.20
C CYS A 92 8.05 1.60 8.22
N VAL A 93 8.08 1.95 9.51
CA VAL A 93 8.52 1.05 10.58
C VAL A 93 7.38 0.16 11.06
N SER A 94 7.66 -0.73 12.02
CA SER A 94 6.64 -1.65 12.54
C SER A 94 5.43 -0.92 13.13
N GLU A 95 4.30 -1.62 13.26
CA GLU A 95 3.07 -1.10 13.88
C GLU A 95 3.19 -0.89 15.41
N ALA A 96 4.41 -0.85 15.95
CA ALA A 96 4.66 -0.51 17.34
C ALA A 96 4.68 1.02 17.51
N LYS A 97 3.73 1.57 18.28
CA LYS A 97 3.61 3.03 18.51
C LYS A 97 4.91 3.68 18.98
N ASP A 98 5.59 3.06 19.95
CA ASP A 98 6.82 3.62 20.52
C ASP A 98 7.93 3.75 19.46
N MET A 99 7.99 2.82 18.50
CA MET A 99 8.94 2.89 17.40
C MET A 99 8.61 4.04 16.44
N LYS A 100 7.32 4.20 16.09
CA LYS A 100 6.87 5.33 15.25
C LYS A 100 7.11 6.68 15.92
N TYR A 101 6.86 6.78 17.23
CA TYR A 101 7.10 8.00 17.99
C TYR A 101 8.58 8.37 18.02
N SER A 102 9.46 7.39 18.24
CA SER A 102 10.91 7.61 18.15
C SER A 102 11.33 8.11 16.77
N VAL A 103 10.76 7.56 15.69
CA VAL A 103 11.01 8.06 14.33
C VAL A 103 10.58 9.53 14.18
N TYR A 104 9.39 9.91 14.67
CA TYR A 104 8.92 11.30 14.57
C TYR A 104 9.81 12.29 15.32
N GLN A 105 10.30 11.91 16.51
CA GLN A 105 11.24 12.72 17.27
C GLN A 105 12.57 12.93 16.55
N LEU A 106 13.12 11.87 15.93
CA LEU A 106 14.36 11.94 15.17
C LEU A 106 14.19 12.76 13.88
N LEU A 107 13.07 12.60 13.17
CA LEU A 107 12.74 13.45 12.02
C LEU A 107 12.58 14.92 12.42
N GLU A 108 11.99 15.19 13.59
CA GLU A 108 11.92 16.54 14.16
C GLU A 108 13.32 17.11 14.42
N GLU A 109 14.22 16.34 15.00
CA GLU A 109 15.58 16.80 15.31
C GLU A 109 16.42 17.09 14.07
N TYR A 110 16.43 16.18 13.09
CA TYR A 110 17.42 16.19 12.01
C TYR A 110 16.90 16.68 10.65
N CYS A 111 15.58 16.77 10.45
CA CYS A 111 15.00 17.10 9.14
C CYS A 111 14.18 18.41 9.22
N PRO A 112 14.83 19.59 9.21
CA PRO A 112 14.18 20.89 9.39
C PRO A 112 13.18 21.24 8.26
N ASP A 113 13.43 20.74 7.06
CA ASP A 113 12.69 21.13 5.83
C ASP A 113 11.45 20.27 5.56
N LEU A 114 11.15 19.29 6.42
CA LEU A 114 10.01 18.39 6.23
C LEU A 114 8.69 19.15 6.22
N LYS A 115 7.98 19.12 5.09
CA LYS A 115 6.64 19.70 4.96
C LYS A 115 5.55 18.73 5.40
N ALA A 116 5.80 17.42 5.28
CA ALA A 116 4.85 16.38 5.64
C ALA A 116 5.53 15.07 6.07
N ILE A 117 4.85 14.33 6.94
CA ILE A 117 5.21 12.98 7.38
C ILE A 117 3.99 12.07 7.15
N GLY A 118 4.05 11.23 6.13
CA GLY A 118 3.05 10.22 5.84
C GLY A 118 3.38 8.90 6.56
N SER A 119 2.61 8.52 7.57
CA SER A 119 2.71 7.17 8.14
C SER A 119 1.98 6.18 7.23
N VAL A 120 2.63 5.07 6.86
CA VAL A 120 2.01 4.00 6.06
C VAL A 120 1.20 3.02 6.92
N SER A 121 0.92 3.37 8.17
CA SER A 121 0.15 2.52 9.08
C SER A 121 -1.20 2.15 8.48
N SER A 122 -1.56 0.88 8.63
CA SER A 122 -2.83 0.30 8.15
C SER A 122 -3.88 0.18 9.26
N SER A 123 -3.47 0.45 10.50
CA SER A 123 -4.24 0.13 11.71
C SER A 123 -4.28 1.25 12.75
N ILE A 124 -3.22 2.04 12.87
CA ILE A 124 -3.15 3.13 13.85
C ILE A 124 -3.77 4.39 13.24
N VAL A 125 -4.75 4.96 13.94
CA VAL A 125 -5.43 6.17 13.50
C VAL A 125 -4.53 7.41 13.67
N PRO A 126 -4.66 8.43 12.79
CA PRO A 126 -3.78 9.61 12.81
C PRO A 126 -3.70 10.32 14.16
N ASN A 127 -4.81 10.43 14.88
CA ASN A 127 -4.86 11.09 16.20
C ASN A 127 -4.03 10.37 17.27
N GLU A 128 -3.78 9.07 17.13
CA GLU A 128 -2.83 8.37 17.99
C GLU A 128 -1.39 8.64 17.56
N LEU A 129 -1.10 8.63 16.25
CA LEU A 129 0.25 8.86 15.73
C LEU A 129 0.83 10.22 16.15
N ILE A 130 0.04 11.28 16.08
CA ILE A 130 0.51 12.64 16.40
C ILE A 130 0.89 12.83 17.87
N LYS A 131 0.51 11.91 18.78
CA LYS A 131 0.89 12.01 20.20
C LYS A 131 2.38 11.79 20.44
N GLY A 132 3.07 11.13 19.50
CA GLY A 132 4.52 10.93 19.55
C GLY A 132 5.34 12.10 19.03
N ALA A 133 4.69 13.12 18.48
CA ALA A 133 5.33 14.24 17.81
C ALA A 133 5.17 15.53 18.64
N GLY A 134 6.21 16.36 18.61
CA GLY A 134 6.23 17.70 19.18
C GLY A 134 5.94 18.73 18.10
N LYS A 135 7.00 19.30 17.52
CA LYS A 135 6.88 20.44 16.58
C LYS A 135 6.28 20.07 15.23
N TYR A 136 6.30 18.79 14.83
CA TYR A 136 5.75 18.31 13.56
C TYR A 136 4.43 17.58 13.72
N ALA A 137 3.78 17.66 14.90
CA ALA A 137 2.45 17.09 15.11
C ALA A 137 1.41 17.59 14.07
N ASN A 138 1.56 18.82 13.56
CA ASN A 138 0.70 19.37 12.52
C ASN A 138 1.10 18.95 11.08
N ARG A 139 2.21 18.24 10.90
CA ARG A 139 2.73 17.76 9.60
C ARG A 139 2.49 16.27 9.36
N ILE A 140 1.93 15.56 10.34
CA ILE A 140 1.72 14.11 10.27
C ILE A 140 0.31 13.79 9.78
N LEU A 141 0.20 12.80 8.91
CA LEU A 141 -1.05 12.17 8.49
C LEU A 141 -0.79 10.69 8.16
N VAL A 142 -1.86 9.89 8.13
CA VAL A 142 -1.77 8.56 7.51
C VAL A 142 -1.79 8.73 5.99
N THR A 143 -0.86 8.05 5.33
CA THR A 143 -0.77 7.89 3.88
C THR A 143 -0.57 6.41 3.60
N HIS A 144 -1.67 5.65 3.53
CA HIS A 144 -1.70 4.20 3.47
C HIS A 144 -1.69 3.73 2.01
N PRO A 145 -0.56 3.16 1.51
CA PRO A 145 -0.50 2.52 0.20
C PRO A 145 -1.06 1.09 0.26
N PHE A 146 -1.26 0.50 -0.92
CA PHE A 146 -1.55 -0.93 -1.06
C PHE A 146 -0.36 -1.65 -1.68
N ASN A 147 -0.11 -2.89 -1.25
CA ASN A 147 1.07 -3.63 -1.66
C ASN A 147 0.96 -4.22 -3.08
N PRO A 148 1.97 -4.05 -3.96
CA PRO A 148 3.14 -3.18 -3.81
C PRO A 148 2.86 -1.72 -4.24
N PRO A 149 3.34 -0.70 -3.50
CA PRO A 149 3.00 0.71 -3.73
C PRO A 149 3.35 1.26 -5.13
N TYR A 150 4.38 0.71 -5.76
CA TYR A 150 4.80 1.12 -7.09
C TYR A 150 3.85 0.63 -8.20
N LEU A 151 3.16 -0.50 -7.99
CA LEU A 151 2.18 -1.04 -8.93
C LEU A 151 0.76 -0.58 -8.61
N VAL A 152 0.34 -0.73 -7.36
CA VAL A 152 -1.05 -0.46 -6.94
C VAL A 152 -1.20 1.05 -6.76
N PRO A 153 -1.96 1.75 -7.62
CA PRO A 153 -1.94 3.22 -7.64
C PRO A 153 -2.73 3.84 -6.49
N PHE A 154 -3.56 3.08 -5.78
CA PHE A 154 -4.50 3.62 -4.80
C PHE A 154 -3.82 3.94 -3.47
N PHE A 155 -4.11 5.11 -2.91
CA PHE A 155 -3.62 5.56 -1.61
C PHE A 155 -4.76 6.11 -0.77
N GLU A 156 -4.79 5.78 0.50
CA GLU A 156 -5.73 6.35 1.47
C GLU A 156 -5.02 7.37 2.34
N MET A 157 -5.59 8.57 2.42
CA MET A 157 -5.05 9.65 3.23
C MET A 157 -6.01 9.97 4.36
N CYS A 158 -5.52 10.04 5.59
CA CYS A 158 -6.32 10.43 6.73
C CYS A 158 -5.55 11.40 7.62
N ALA A 159 -6.09 12.61 7.79
CA ALA A 159 -5.54 13.61 8.68
C ALA A 159 -5.89 13.32 10.14
N ALA A 160 -5.04 13.79 11.05
CA ALA A 160 -5.37 13.96 12.46
C ALA A 160 -6.05 15.33 12.67
N ASP A 161 -6.65 15.54 13.83
CA ASP A 161 -7.36 16.78 14.16
C ASP A 161 -6.40 18.00 14.18
N LYS A 162 -5.13 17.77 14.49
CA LYS A 162 -4.07 18.80 14.50
C LYS A 162 -3.32 18.94 13.17
N THR A 163 -3.53 18.04 12.21
CA THR A 163 -2.84 18.11 10.92
C THR A 163 -3.28 19.38 10.19
N ASP A 164 -2.31 20.17 9.74
CA ASP A 164 -2.59 21.37 8.96
C ASP A 164 -3.24 20.97 7.61
N PRO A 165 -4.36 21.58 7.21
CA PRO A 165 -5.01 21.24 5.94
C PRO A 165 -4.09 21.39 4.71
N SER A 166 -3.11 22.30 4.75
CA SER A 166 -2.12 22.46 3.68
C SER A 166 -1.22 21.24 3.51
N VAL A 167 -0.98 20.46 4.57
CA VAL A 167 -0.21 19.20 4.53
C VAL A 167 -0.97 18.13 3.75
N VAL A 168 -2.29 18.07 3.94
CA VAL A 168 -3.15 17.14 3.18
C VAL A 168 -3.14 17.48 1.70
N ILE A 169 -3.21 18.77 1.36
CA ILE A 169 -3.12 19.23 -0.04
C ILE A 169 -1.74 18.88 -0.61
N TYR A 170 -0.66 19.20 0.11
CA TYR A 170 0.71 18.92 -0.30
C TYR A 170 0.95 17.43 -0.59
N VAL A 171 0.55 16.53 0.32
CA VAL A 171 0.73 15.09 0.11
C VAL A 171 -0.16 14.56 -1.01
N LYS A 172 -1.38 15.10 -1.17
CA LYS A 172 -2.26 14.72 -2.27
C LYS A 172 -1.64 15.10 -3.61
N ASP A 173 -1.11 16.31 -3.72
CA ASP A 173 -0.47 16.80 -4.94
C ASP A 173 0.81 16.00 -5.24
N ILE A 174 1.60 15.62 -4.22
CA ILE A 174 2.75 14.71 -4.38
C ILE A 174 2.32 13.36 -4.94
N LEU A 175 1.26 12.75 -4.37
CA LEU A 175 0.80 11.44 -4.82
C LEU A 175 0.27 11.51 -6.25
N LEU A 176 -0.42 12.59 -6.62
CA LEU A 176 -0.82 12.83 -8.01
C LEU A 176 0.38 12.97 -8.94
N ALA A 177 1.46 13.64 -8.51
CA ALA A 177 2.71 13.76 -9.27
C ALA A 177 3.50 12.44 -9.38
N LEU A 178 3.18 11.44 -8.55
CA LEU A 178 3.69 10.06 -8.62
C LEU A 178 2.72 9.12 -9.36
N ASP A 179 1.81 9.68 -10.17
CA ASP A 179 0.73 8.97 -10.88
C ASP A 179 -0.08 8.04 -9.97
N ARG A 180 -0.22 8.40 -8.69
CA ARG A 180 -1.06 7.68 -7.74
C ARG A 180 -2.45 8.31 -7.70
N LYS A 181 -3.40 7.53 -7.19
CA LYS A 181 -4.80 7.91 -6.97
C LYS A 181 -5.08 8.05 -5.47
N PRO A 182 -4.75 9.20 -4.86
CA PRO A 182 -5.04 9.45 -3.46
C PRO A 182 -6.53 9.71 -3.21
N VAL A 183 -7.05 9.15 -2.12
CA VAL A 183 -8.37 9.47 -1.57
C VAL A 183 -8.22 9.96 -0.14
N VAL A 184 -8.69 11.18 0.11
CA VAL A 184 -8.73 11.77 1.45
C VAL A 184 -10.00 11.31 2.16
N LEU A 185 -9.83 10.58 3.25
CA LEU A 185 -10.92 10.13 4.10
C LEU A 185 -11.51 11.33 4.85
N LYS A 186 -12.84 11.41 4.87
CA LYS A 186 -13.57 12.42 5.64
C LYS A 186 -13.49 12.20 7.16
N LYS A 187 -13.24 10.96 7.58
CA LYS A 187 -13.19 10.54 8.98
C LYS A 187 -12.22 9.37 9.12
N PRO A 188 -11.39 9.32 10.20
CA PRO A 188 -10.62 8.12 10.52
C PRO A 188 -11.55 6.96 10.90
N THR A 189 -11.25 5.77 10.37
CA THR A 189 -11.95 4.53 10.72
C THR A 189 -10.96 3.37 10.72
N PRO A 190 -11.04 2.43 11.67
CA PRO A 190 -10.25 1.20 11.62
C PRO A 190 -10.47 0.46 10.29
N GLY A 191 -9.35 0.08 9.66
CA GLY A 191 -9.32 -0.60 8.36
C GLY A 191 -9.59 0.29 7.14
N PHE A 192 -9.72 1.61 7.31
CA PHE A 192 -9.92 2.58 6.23
C PHE A 192 -11.02 2.16 5.23
N ILE A 193 -10.87 2.38 3.92
CA ILE A 193 -11.85 1.96 2.91
C ILE A 193 -11.50 0.55 2.41
N GLY A 194 -10.27 0.36 1.93
CA GLY A 194 -9.84 -0.86 1.24
C GLY A 194 -9.89 -2.10 2.12
N ASN A 195 -9.26 -2.09 3.29
CA ASN A 195 -9.27 -3.26 4.17
C ASN A 195 -10.69 -3.57 4.67
N ARG A 196 -11.52 -2.56 4.98
CA ARG A 196 -12.92 -2.79 5.36
C ARG A 196 -13.72 -3.51 4.27
N LEU A 197 -13.58 -3.10 3.01
CA LEU A 197 -14.26 -3.74 1.89
C LEU A 197 -13.72 -5.17 1.65
N GLN A 198 -12.40 -5.34 1.65
CA GLN A 198 -11.77 -6.66 1.46
C GLN A 198 -12.18 -7.66 2.54
N PHE A 199 -12.09 -7.27 3.82
CA PHE A 199 -12.45 -8.17 4.92
C PHE A 199 -13.96 -8.38 5.05
N ALA A 200 -14.81 -7.45 4.60
CA ALA A 200 -16.25 -7.68 4.53
C ALA A 200 -16.60 -8.73 3.48
N LEU A 201 -15.98 -8.67 2.29
CA LEU A 201 -16.13 -9.70 1.26
C LEU A 201 -15.57 -11.05 1.74
N TRP A 202 -14.35 -11.04 2.29
CA TRP A 202 -13.69 -12.25 2.77
C TRP A 202 -14.47 -12.95 3.89
N ARG A 203 -15.08 -12.18 4.80
CA ARG A 203 -15.94 -12.72 5.86
C ARG A 203 -17.08 -13.56 5.29
N GLU A 204 -17.69 -13.10 4.22
CA GLU A 204 -18.77 -13.83 3.54
C GLU A 204 -18.25 -15.06 2.81
N CYS A 205 -17.12 -14.94 2.10
CA CYS A 205 -16.45 -16.07 1.46
C CYS A 205 -16.17 -17.21 2.46
N LEU A 206 -15.66 -16.86 3.64
CA LEU A 206 -15.40 -17.82 4.71
C LEU A 206 -16.67 -18.48 5.23
N ALA A 207 -17.77 -17.74 5.36
CA ALA A 207 -19.05 -18.27 5.82
C ALA A 207 -19.62 -19.29 4.82
N LEU A 208 -19.63 -18.98 3.52
CA LEU A 208 -20.12 -19.88 2.48
C LEU A 208 -19.34 -21.21 2.44
N VAL A 209 -18.02 -21.16 2.60
CA VAL A 209 -17.16 -22.35 2.65
C VAL A 209 -17.42 -23.16 3.93
N GLU A 210 -17.53 -22.51 5.08
CA GLU A 210 -17.78 -23.17 6.36
C GLU A 210 -19.17 -23.84 6.42
N GLU A 211 -20.17 -23.22 5.82
CA GLU A 211 -21.53 -23.77 5.68
C GLU A 211 -21.64 -24.89 4.64
N GLY A 212 -20.56 -25.17 3.91
CA GLY A 212 -20.50 -26.22 2.89
C GLY A 212 -21.29 -25.87 1.62
N VAL A 213 -21.59 -24.58 1.39
CA VAL A 213 -22.28 -24.11 0.18
C VAL A 213 -21.40 -24.30 -1.06
N CYS A 214 -20.09 -24.10 -0.91
CA CYS A 214 -19.12 -24.19 -2.00
C CYS A 214 -17.69 -24.43 -1.49
N MET A 215 -16.76 -24.75 -2.39
CA MET A 215 -15.33 -24.84 -2.08
C MET A 215 -14.63 -23.48 -2.29
N PRO A 216 -13.43 -23.25 -1.72
CA PRO A 216 -12.65 -22.03 -1.96
C PRO A 216 -12.47 -21.71 -3.45
N GLU A 217 -12.23 -22.72 -4.28
CA GLU A 217 -12.06 -22.59 -5.73
C GLU A 217 -13.31 -22.03 -6.43
N ASP A 218 -14.51 -22.40 -5.95
CA ASP A 218 -15.78 -21.94 -6.52
C ASP A 218 -16.00 -20.45 -6.21
N VAL A 219 -15.62 -20.00 -5.01
CA VAL A 219 -15.66 -18.59 -4.62
C VAL A 219 -14.69 -17.78 -5.49
N ASP A 220 -13.45 -18.26 -5.63
CA ASP A 220 -12.44 -17.59 -6.45
C ASP A 220 -12.87 -17.52 -7.93
N ALA A 221 -13.46 -18.59 -8.47
CA ALA A 221 -14.02 -18.60 -9.82
C ALA A 221 -15.19 -17.61 -9.96
N CYS A 222 -16.08 -17.53 -8.98
CA CYS A 222 -17.17 -16.56 -8.96
C CYS A 222 -16.62 -15.13 -9.01
N LEU A 223 -15.65 -14.78 -8.16
CA LEU A 223 -15.04 -13.45 -8.16
C LEU A 223 -14.32 -13.14 -9.48
N ALA A 224 -13.50 -14.07 -9.97
CA ALA A 224 -12.70 -13.87 -11.18
C ALA A 224 -13.53 -13.71 -12.45
N TYR A 225 -14.63 -14.47 -12.59
CA TYR A 225 -15.41 -14.53 -13.84
C TYR A 225 -16.76 -13.82 -13.80
N SER A 226 -17.20 -13.29 -12.65
CA SER A 226 -18.48 -12.56 -12.55
C SER A 226 -18.32 -11.04 -12.42
N PHE A 227 -18.40 -10.48 -11.20
CA PHE A 227 -18.58 -9.06 -10.98
C PHE A 227 -17.29 -8.29 -10.70
N CYS A 228 -16.20 -8.92 -10.24
CA CYS A 228 -14.96 -8.17 -9.99
C CYS A 228 -14.40 -7.51 -11.26
N PRO A 229 -14.34 -8.18 -12.44
CA PRO A 229 -13.94 -7.52 -13.67
C PRO A 229 -14.80 -6.29 -14.00
N ARG A 230 -16.12 -6.37 -13.76
CA ARG A 230 -17.04 -5.25 -13.94
C ARG A 230 -16.64 -4.04 -13.09
N TYR A 231 -16.27 -4.27 -11.84
CA TYR A 231 -15.89 -3.19 -10.91
C TYR A 231 -14.56 -2.52 -11.26
N THR A 232 -13.74 -3.14 -12.11
CA THR A 232 -12.54 -2.50 -12.68
C THR A 232 -12.86 -1.56 -13.85
N SER A 233 -14.06 -1.67 -14.43
CA SER A 233 -14.52 -0.85 -15.56
C SER A 233 -15.52 0.23 -15.12
N ILE A 234 -16.54 -0.14 -14.33
CA ILE A 234 -17.52 0.78 -13.74
C ILE A 234 -17.52 0.60 -12.23
N GLY A 235 -17.37 1.68 -11.46
CA GLY A 235 -17.29 1.59 -9.99
C GLY A 235 -18.56 1.00 -9.38
N ILE A 236 -18.45 0.41 -8.18
CA ILE A 236 -19.56 -0.29 -7.52
C ILE A 236 -20.81 0.58 -7.37
N PHE A 237 -20.66 1.86 -6.98
CA PHE A 237 -21.79 2.79 -6.88
C PHE A 237 -22.42 3.09 -8.25
N GLN A 238 -21.63 3.23 -9.32
CA GLN A 238 -22.15 3.43 -10.68
C GLN A 238 -22.95 2.21 -11.14
N HIS A 239 -22.47 1.00 -10.85
CA HIS A 239 -23.15 -0.24 -11.19
C HIS A 239 -24.53 -0.36 -10.52
N PHE A 240 -24.59 -0.14 -9.20
CA PHE A 240 -25.85 -0.21 -8.48
C PHE A 240 -26.80 0.94 -8.87
N ASP A 241 -26.30 2.16 -9.09
CA ASP A 241 -27.13 3.27 -9.56
C ASP A 241 -27.74 2.97 -10.95
N GLN A 242 -26.92 2.45 -11.88
CA GLN A 242 -27.38 1.99 -13.20
C GLN A 242 -28.47 0.90 -13.10
N GLY A 243 -28.36 -0.02 -12.15
CA GLY A 243 -29.32 -1.11 -11.96
C GLY A 243 -30.67 -0.68 -11.37
N GLY A 244 -30.77 0.55 -10.85
CA GLY A 244 -31.97 1.08 -10.21
C GLY A 244 -32.09 0.71 -8.73
N LEU A 245 -32.20 1.73 -7.87
CA LEU A 245 -32.19 1.54 -6.41
C LEU A 245 -33.38 0.71 -5.88
N GLU A 246 -34.52 0.70 -6.57
CA GLU A 246 -35.69 -0.11 -6.16
C GLU A 246 -35.41 -1.61 -6.27
N LEU A 247 -34.87 -2.05 -7.41
CA LEU A 247 -34.47 -3.44 -7.64
C LEU A 247 -33.40 -3.86 -6.64
N ASN A 248 -32.38 -3.03 -6.46
CA ASN A 248 -31.31 -3.32 -5.50
C ASN A 248 -31.83 -3.41 -4.07
N ALA A 249 -32.76 -2.53 -3.68
CA ALA A 249 -33.38 -2.58 -2.36
C ALA A 249 -34.17 -3.89 -2.15
N ALA A 250 -34.80 -4.43 -3.20
CA ALA A 250 -35.46 -5.74 -3.12
C ALA A 250 -34.45 -6.88 -2.91
N VAL A 251 -33.31 -6.85 -3.61
CA VAL A 251 -32.23 -7.82 -3.40
C VAL A 251 -31.66 -7.70 -1.99
N CYS A 252 -31.38 -6.49 -1.51
CA CYS A 252 -30.89 -6.23 -0.15
C CYS A 252 -31.83 -6.82 0.92
N ARG A 253 -33.15 -6.67 0.78
CA ARG A 253 -34.13 -7.22 1.72
C ARG A 253 -34.07 -8.75 1.82
N ASN A 254 -33.69 -9.44 0.75
CA ASN A 254 -33.60 -10.89 0.72
C ASN A 254 -32.22 -11.41 1.14
N THR A 255 -31.15 -10.75 0.70
CA THR A 255 -29.79 -11.25 0.87
C THR A 255 -29.13 -10.76 2.16
N TRP A 256 -29.33 -9.50 2.58
CA TRP A 256 -28.65 -8.98 3.77
C TRP A 256 -28.96 -9.73 5.08
N PRO A 257 -30.20 -10.23 5.32
CA PRO A 257 -30.49 -10.97 6.54
C PRO A 257 -29.71 -12.29 6.69
N VAL A 258 -29.17 -12.83 5.59
CA VAL A 258 -28.40 -14.08 5.59
C VAL A 258 -26.89 -13.87 5.45
N LEU A 259 -26.43 -12.63 5.22
CA LEU A 259 -25.00 -12.34 5.18
C LEU A 259 -24.37 -12.52 6.57
N SER A 260 -23.14 -13.01 6.58
CA SER A 260 -22.37 -13.21 7.80
C SER A 260 -22.09 -11.89 8.53
N SER A 261 -22.50 -11.84 9.79
CA SER A 261 -22.22 -10.74 10.73
C SER A 261 -21.12 -11.07 11.74
N ARG A 262 -20.32 -12.13 11.49
CA ARG A 262 -19.29 -12.61 12.43
C ARG A 262 -18.24 -11.54 12.75
N THR A 263 -17.80 -11.49 14.00
CA THR A 263 -16.77 -10.54 14.49
C THR A 263 -15.46 -11.21 14.87
N GLU A 264 -15.47 -12.54 15.00
CA GLU A 264 -14.31 -13.36 15.35
C GLU A 264 -13.84 -14.18 14.14
N ILE A 265 -12.59 -14.64 14.19
CA ILE A 265 -12.06 -15.58 13.20
C ILE A 265 -12.85 -16.91 13.23
N PRO A 266 -13.11 -17.55 12.07
CA PRO A 266 -13.83 -18.84 12.02
C PRO A 266 -13.06 -19.95 12.75
N GLU A 267 -13.79 -20.93 13.32
CA GLU A 267 -13.16 -22.01 14.08
C GLU A 267 -12.30 -22.91 13.19
N PHE A 268 -12.78 -23.23 11.98
CA PHE A 268 -12.00 -24.03 11.04
C PHE A 268 -10.66 -23.37 10.65
N MET A 269 -10.59 -22.03 10.69
CA MET A 269 -9.34 -21.32 10.43
C MET A 269 -8.34 -21.52 11.58
N LYS A 270 -8.83 -21.58 12.82
CA LYS A 270 -8.00 -21.96 13.99
C LYS A 270 -7.50 -23.38 13.83
N ASP A 271 -8.36 -24.32 13.44
CA ASP A 271 -7.96 -25.71 13.19
C ASP A 271 -6.86 -25.82 12.13
N LEU A 272 -6.95 -25.04 11.05
CA LEU A 272 -5.90 -24.98 10.02
C LEU A 272 -4.58 -24.46 10.60
N MET A 273 -4.62 -23.39 11.40
CA MET A 273 -3.43 -22.84 12.04
C MET A 273 -2.80 -23.82 13.04
N GLU A 274 -3.59 -24.51 13.84
CA GLU A 274 -3.12 -25.54 14.78
C GLU A 274 -2.45 -26.72 14.08
N LYS A 275 -2.94 -27.08 12.89
CA LYS A 275 -2.31 -28.09 12.00
C LYS A 275 -1.06 -27.56 11.28
N GLY A 276 -0.70 -26.29 11.47
CA GLY A 276 0.43 -25.64 10.80
C GLY A 276 0.15 -25.26 9.34
N TYR A 277 -1.10 -25.25 8.90
CA TYR A 277 -1.52 -24.91 7.54
C TYR A 277 -1.75 -23.39 7.41
N MET A 278 -0.66 -22.63 7.42
CA MET A 278 -0.65 -21.15 7.41
C MET A 278 -0.42 -20.51 6.02
N GLY A 279 -0.64 -21.26 4.94
CA GLY A 279 -0.54 -20.79 3.55
C GLY A 279 0.83 -20.99 2.89
N ALA A 280 1.03 -20.34 1.73
CA ALA A 280 2.16 -20.58 0.83
C ALA A 280 3.56 -20.39 1.46
N LYS A 281 3.67 -19.51 2.46
CA LYS A 281 4.94 -19.18 3.14
C LYS A 281 5.23 -20.07 4.34
N SER A 282 4.27 -20.90 4.77
CA SER A 282 4.48 -21.80 5.90
C SER A 282 5.41 -22.96 5.52
N PRO A 283 6.05 -23.63 6.50
CA PRO A 283 6.83 -24.84 6.23
C PRO A 283 6.01 -25.95 5.57
N SER A 284 4.72 -26.05 5.88
CA SER A 284 3.82 -27.04 5.28
C SER A 284 3.41 -26.69 3.85
N LYS A 285 3.53 -25.41 3.46
CA LYS A 285 3.01 -24.86 2.20
C LYS A 285 1.54 -25.21 1.99
N ARG A 286 0.76 -25.29 3.07
CA ARG A 286 -0.67 -25.63 3.05
C ARG A 286 -1.47 -24.56 3.75
N GLY A 287 -2.69 -24.32 3.29
CA GLY A 287 -3.69 -23.45 3.90
C GLY A 287 -5.06 -23.88 3.41
N PHE A 288 -5.82 -22.97 2.80
CA PHE A 288 -6.98 -23.34 1.98
C PHE A 288 -6.60 -24.20 0.76
N TYR A 289 -5.40 -23.99 0.25
CA TYR A 289 -4.82 -24.69 -0.90
C TYR A 289 -3.54 -25.45 -0.52
N ASP A 290 -3.18 -26.45 -1.31
CA ASP A 290 -1.84 -27.04 -1.30
C ASP A 290 -0.92 -26.26 -2.26
N TRP A 291 0.09 -25.60 -1.71
CA TRP A 291 1.06 -24.79 -2.46
C TRP A 291 2.33 -25.57 -2.81
N ASN A 292 2.38 -26.87 -2.52
CA ASN A 292 3.50 -27.70 -2.92
C ASN A 292 3.54 -27.85 -4.45
N GLY A 293 4.71 -27.59 -5.03
CA GLY A 293 4.92 -27.63 -6.48
C GLY A 293 4.39 -26.41 -7.25
N VAL A 294 3.78 -25.43 -6.58
CA VAL A 294 3.37 -24.17 -7.22
C VAL A 294 4.59 -23.32 -7.55
N ASP A 295 4.70 -22.89 -8.81
CA ASP A 295 5.69 -21.89 -9.21
C ASP A 295 5.30 -20.51 -8.64
N MET A 296 5.92 -20.17 -7.51
CA MET A 296 5.65 -18.91 -6.83
C MET A 296 6.14 -17.68 -7.61
N LYS A 297 7.06 -17.84 -8.56
CA LYS A 297 7.49 -16.74 -9.44
C LYS A 297 6.38 -16.46 -10.45
N ALA A 298 5.90 -17.47 -11.15
CA ALA A 298 4.78 -17.34 -12.07
C ALA A 298 3.50 -16.85 -11.35
N TYR A 299 3.27 -17.27 -10.10
CA TYR A 299 2.17 -16.76 -9.30
C TYR A 299 2.32 -15.26 -8.99
N ALA A 300 3.54 -14.80 -8.64
CA ALA A 300 3.79 -13.39 -8.38
C ALA A 300 3.55 -12.52 -9.64
N GLU A 301 3.93 -13.02 -10.82
CA GLU A 301 3.66 -12.36 -12.10
C GLU A 301 2.15 -12.16 -12.34
N LYS A 302 1.34 -13.20 -12.09
CA LYS A 302 -0.14 -13.11 -12.18
C LYS A 302 -0.75 -12.11 -11.19
N VAL A 303 -0.19 -12.00 -9.99
CA VAL A 303 -0.65 -11.02 -8.99
C VAL A 303 -0.39 -9.59 -9.46
N SER A 304 0.73 -9.35 -10.13
CA SER A 304 1.13 -8.04 -10.64
C SER A 304 0.46 -7.65 -11.96
N GLU A 305 0.10 -8.63 -12.79
CA GLU A 305 -0.44 -8.46 -14.15
C GLU A 305 -1.51 -7.35 -14.28
N PRO A 306 -2.54 -7.24 -13.40
CA PRO A 306 -3.58 -6.23 -13.54
C PRO A 306 -3.10 -4.79 -13.37
N TYR A 307 -1.90 -4.59 -12.81
CA TYR A 307 -1.40 -3.30 -12.35
C TYR A 307 -0.33 -2.70 -13.26
N TRP A 308 0.32 -3.47 -14.13
CA TRP A 308 1.40 -2.97 -15.01
C TRP A 308 0.97 -1.77 -15.87
N LYS A 309 -0.31 -1.72 -16.27
CA LYS A 309 -0.89 -0.57 -17.00
C LYS A 309 -0.85 0.76 -16.25
N PHE A 310 -0.59 0.76 -14.94
CA PHE A 310 -0.44 1.97 -14.11
C PHE A 310 1.02 2.37 -13.89
N CYS A 311 1.97 1.64 -14.46
CA CYS A 311 3.38 1.99 -14.52
C CYS A 311 3.65 2.73 -15.83
N ASN A 312 3.24 4.00 -15.90
CA ASN A 312 3.52 4.89 -17.02
C ASN A 312 4.52 5.97 -16.59
N TRP A 313 5.64 5.54 -16.03
CA TRP A 313 6.67 6.48 -15.60
C TRP A 313 7.31 7.02 -16.87
N ASP A 314 7.12 8.31 -17.13
CA ASP A 314 7.77 9.00 -18.23
C ASP A 314 9.24 9.14 -17.85
N PHE A 315 9.99 8.05 -18.03
CA PHE A 315 11.38 7.91 -17.66
C PHE A 315 12.21 8.88 -18.49
N LEU A 316 12.41 10.05 -17.87
CA LEU A 316 12.99 11.26 -18.40
C LEU A 316 12.06 12.02 -19.36
N ARG A 317 11.59 13.18 -18.87
CA ARG A 317 11.73 14.41 -19.66
C ARG A 317 13.14 14.40 -20.21
N LYS A 318 13.31 14.09 -21.50
CA LYS A 318 14.50 14.54 -22.21
C LYS A 318 14.64 16.01 -21.83
N GLU A 319 15.71 16.39 -21.14
CA GLU A 319 16.11 17.78 -21.18
C GLU A 319 16.23 18.08 -22.67
N SER A 320 15.22 18.75 -23.20
CA SER A 320 15.21 19.21 -24.57
C SER A 320 16.42 20.11 -24.70
N GLU A 321 17.34 19.69 -25.57
CA GLU A 321 18.48 20.48 -26.07
C GLU A 321 18.11 21.94 -26.36
#